data_AF-A0A1V4UA91-F1
#
_entry.id   AF-A0A1V4UA91-F1
#
_cell.length_a   1.000
_cell.length_b   1.000
_cell.length_c   1.000
_cell.angle_alpha   90.00
_cell.angle_beta   90.00
_cell.angle_gamma   90.00
#
_symmetry.space_group_name_H-M   'P 1'
#
loop_
_entity.id
_entity.type
_entity.pdbx_description
1 polymer ?
#
loop_
_entity_poly.entity_id
_entity_poly.type
_entity_poly.pdbx_seq_one_letter_code
_entity_poly.pdbx_strand_id
1 'polypeptide(L)'
;MQETPAAEGTGRRRNQLLVVLVLAGAVICAAASFILFTTYAKDLGISVVRVEGMIVTGNSRGDGYVGSEYVGRMIREAADDPIVDAIVIRVNSPGGTPAAAQEIAADIRYARNKKPVVVSMGDIATSAAYYVSAYADRIYANPDTLTGGIGTSWSFLDISGWLEEKNISVVVFKSGRMKDMGSDHRPLTPEEREYAQMVVNQSNERLLTGIIAERGINQSDIEDARVIRGEQALLLGLVDEIGNLNDAIAGARRLAG
;
A
#
# COMPACT_ATOMS: atom_id res chain seq x y z
N MET A 1 -92.66 8.78 -25.60
CA MET A 1 -91.56 9.61 -25.06
C MET A 1 -90.32 8.75 -25.08
N GLN A 2 -89.29 9.18 -25.81
CA GLN A 2 -88.03 8.44 -25.99
C GLN A 2 -87.18 8.52 -24.70
N GLU A 3 -86.69 7.37 -24.24
CA GLU A 3 -85.65 7.28 -23.22
C GLU A 3 -84.28 7.57 -23.86
N THR A 4 -83.59 8.57 -23.31
CA THR A 4 -82.18 8.88 -23.61
C THR A 4 -81.27 7.89 -22.85
N PRO A 5 -80.29 7.25 -23.52
CA PRO A 5 -79.38 6.33 -22.83
C PRO A 5 -78.34 7.12 -22.01
N ALA A 6 -78.10 6.65 -20.79
CA ALA A 6 -77.18 7.24 -19.83
C ALA A 6 -75.72 7.21 -20.31
N ALA A 7 -75.02 8.32 -20.08
CA ALA A 7 -73.60 8.51 -20.39
C ALA A 7 -72.69 7.76 -19.40
N GLU A 8 -72.64 6.43 -19.47
CA GLU A 8 -71.77 5.59 -18.60
C GLU A 8 -70.32 5.41 -19.12
N GLY A 9 -69.99 5.91 -20.32
CA GLY A 9 -68.71 5.61 -20.98
C GLY A 9 -67.52 6.54 -20.66
N THR A 10 -67.76 7.73 -20.10
CA THR A 10 -66.74 8.81 -20.02
C THR A 10 -65.85 8.74 -18.77
N GLY A 11 -66.41 8.34 -17.61
CA GLY A 11 -65.64 8.23 -16.35
C GLY A 11 -64.60 7.11 -16.36
N ARG A 12 -64.92 5.96 -16.97
CA ARG A 12 -64.04 4.79 -17.04
C ARG A 12 -62.82 5.03 -17.93
N ARG A 13 -62.99 5.71 -19.07
CA ARG A 13 -61.89 6.12 -19.95
C ARG A 13 -60.96 7.14 -19.28
N ARG A 14 -61.51 8.10 -18.53
CA ARG A 14 -60.72 9.10 -17.80
C ARG A 14 -59.86 8.46 -16.70
N ASN A 15 -60.40 7.49 -15.97
CA ASN A 15 -59.66 6.75 -14.94
C ASN A 15 -58.58 5.83 -15.54
N GLN A 16 -58.85 5.19 -16.69
CA GLN A 16 -57.83 4.41 -17.41
C GLN A 16 -56.69 5.29 -17.93
N LEU A 17 -56.99 6.47 -18.48
CA LEU A 17 -55.99 7.46 -18.89
C LEU A 17 -55.12 7.94 -17.72
N LEU A 18 -55.71 8.21 -16.55
CA LEU A 18 -54.98 8.58 -15.33
C LEU A 18 -54.03 7.48 -14.87
N VAL A 19 -54.47 6.21 -14.86
CA VAL A 19 -53.62 5.07 -14.48
C VAL A 19 -52.45 4.90 -15.45
N VAL A 20 -52.69 5.02 -16.76
CA VAL A 20 -51.63 4.94 -17.78
C VAL A 20 -50.61 6.08 -17.61
N LEU A 21 -51.05 7.29 -17.32
CA LEU A 21 -50.16 8.44 -17.09
C LEU A 21 -49.32 8.28 -15.82
N VAL A 22 -49.90 7.74 -14.74
CA VAL A 22 -49.16 7.47 -13.49
C VAL A 22 -48.11 6.36 -13.71
N LEU A 23 -48.47 5.29 -14.41
CA LEU A 23 -47.53 4.21 -14.74
C LEU A 23 -46.42 4.70 -15.68
N ALA A 24 -46.75 5.50 -16.69
CA ALA A 24 -45.76 6.11 -17.58
C ALA A 24 -44.82 7.05 -16.80
N GLY A 25 -45.35 7.87 -15.89
CA GLY A 25 -44.56 8.72 -15.00
C GLY A 25 -43.62 7.93 -14.08
N ALA A 26 -44.10 6.82 -13.51
CA ALA A 26 -43.29 5.94 -12.66
C ALA A 26 -42.14 5.28 -13.44
N VAL A 27 -42.41 4.83 -14.68
CA VAL A 27 -41.38 4.26 -15.57
C VAL A 27 -40.34 5.31 -15.96
N ILE A 28 -40.78 6.53 -16.28
CA ILE A 28 -39.87 7.65 -16.61
C ILE A 28 -39.00 8.00 -15.40
N CYS A 29 -39.57 8.10 -14.20
CA CYS A 29 -38.80 8.35 -12.97
C CYS A 29 -37.80 7.22 -12.69
N ALA A 30 -38.20 5.95 -12.83
CA ALA A 30 -37.29 4.82 -12.64
C ALA A 30 -36.15 4.83 -13.67
N ALA A 31 -36.46 5.12 -14.93
CA ALA A 31 -35.45 5.27 -15.98
C ALA A 31 -34.51 6.46 -15.71
N ALA A 32 -35.04 7.60 -15.27
CA ALA A 32 -34.25 8.77 -14.91
C ALA A 32 -33.35 8.50 -13.69
N SER A 33 -33.86 7.82 -12.66
CA SER A 33 -33.07 7.38 -11.50
C SER A 33 -32.01 6.36 -11.89
N PHE A 34 -32.31 5.43 -12.81
CA PHE A 34 -31.33 4.47 -13.32
C PHE A 34 -30.26 5.14 -14.17
N ILE A 35 -30.61 6.13 -14.99
CA ILE A 35 -29.66 6.95 -15.76
C ILE A 35 -28.81 7.80 -14.81
N LEU A 36 -29.40 8.45 -13.80
CA LEU A 36 -28.64 9.20 -12.80
C LEU A 36 -27.71 8.29 -12.01
N PHE A 37 -28.19 7.13 -11.57
CA PHE A 37 -27.39 6.14 -10.86
C PHE A 37 -26.26 5.63 -11.73
N THR A 38 -26.50 5.25 -12.99
CA THR A 38 -25.45 4.80 -13.91
C THR A 38 -24.49 5.91 -14.34
N THR A 39 -24.94 7.17 -14.33
CA THR A 39 -24.08 8.33 -14.63
C THR A 39 -23.23 8.73 -13.44
N TYR A 40 -23.74 8.63 -12.21
CA TYR A 40 -22.98 8.90 -10.97
C TYR A 40 -22.15 7.70 -10.49
N ALA A 41 -22.60 6.47 -10.71
CA ALA A 41 -21.85 5.24 -10.43
C ALA A 41 -20.71 4.99 -11.44
N LYS A 42 -20.56 5.87 -12.45
CA LYS A 42 -19.42 5.86 -13.36
C LYS A 42 -18.19 6.60 -12.82
N ASP A 43 -18.28 7.26 -11.66
CA ASP A 43 -17.08 7.73 -10.97
C ASP A 43 -16.36 6.51 -10.40
N LEU A 44 -15.30 6.09 -11.08
CA LEU A 44 -14.45 4.96 -10.67
C LEU A 44 -14.08 5.09 -9.18
N GLY A 45 -14.36 4.04 -8.41
CA GLY A 45 -14.04 3.96 -7.00
C GLY A 45 -12.54 3.75 -6.82
N ILE A 46 -11.82 4.82 -6.47
CA ILE A 46 -10.39 4.72 -6.14
C ILE A 46 -10.24 4.66 -4.62
N SER A 47 -9.74 3.54 -4.10
CA SER A 47 -9.41 3.42 -2.69
C SER A 47 -7.98 3.87 -2.44
N VAL A 48 -7.76 4.75 -1.46
CA VAL A 48 -6.42 5.22 -1.07
C VAL A 48 -6.02 4.59 0.27
N VAL A 49 -5.04 3.69 0.24
CA VAL A 49 -4.46 3.06 1.43
C VAL A 49 -3.17 3.78 1.80
N ARG A 50 -3.01 4.17 3.06
CA ARG A 50 -1.83 4.91 3.55
C ARG A 50 -0.86 4.01 4.28
N VAL A 51 0.42 4.12 3.92
CA VAL A 51 1.57 3.49 4.58
C VAL A 51 2.47 4.61 5.07
N GLU A 52 2.22 5.07 6.29
CA GLU A 52 2.87 6.25 6.87
C GLU A 52 3.62 5.87 8.15
N GLY A 53 4.91 6.23 8.23
CA GLY A 53 5.79 5.87 9.35
C GLY A 53 6.54 4.56 9.16
N MET A 54 7.27 4.14 10.18
CA MET A 54 8.08 2.92 10.18
C MET A 54 7.21 1.66 10.13
N ILE A 55 7.53 0.76 9.19
CA ILE A 55 6.77 -0.45 8.90
C ILE A 55 7.16 -1.56 9.88
N VAL A 56 6.21 -2.04 10.67
CA VAL A 56 6.40 -3.10 11.68
C VAL A 56 5.33 -4.17 11.55
N THR A 57 5.55 -5.34 12.14
CA THR A 57 4.52 -6.40 12.18
C THR A 57 3.40 -6.02 13.13
N GLY A 58 2.18 -6.52 12.89
CA GLY A 58 1.02 -6.33 13.76
C GLY A 58 0.04 -5.26 13.27
N ASN A 59 -0.85 -4.82 14.17
CA ASN A 59 -1.96 -3.89 13.85
C ASN A 59 -1.69 -2.41 14.19
N SER A 60 -0.45 -2.04 14.52
CA SER A 60 -0.11 -0.68 14.97
C SER A 60 -0.45 0.40 13.96
N ARG A 61 -0.92 1.56 14.44
CA ARG A 61 -1.13 2.77 13.63
C ARG A 61 -0.93 4.00 14.50
N GLY A 62 -0.09 4.93 14.06
CA GLY A 62 0.21 6.17 14.79
C GLY A 62 1.61 6.15 15.40
N ASP A 63 1.96 7.24 16.08
CA ASP A 63 3.26 7.42 16.76
C ASP A 63 4.49 7.19 15.86
N GLY A 64 4.34 7.44 14.55
CA GLY A 64 5.39 7.22 13.56
C GLY A 64 5.55 5.76 13.12
N TYR A 65 4.58 4.88 13.39
CA TYR A 65 4.58 3.47 12.97
C TYR A 65 3.32 3.09 12.19
N VAL A 66 3.48 2.08 11.34
CA VAL A 66 2.38 1.40 10.64
C VAL A 66 2.59 -0.11 10.62
N GLY A 67 1.56 -0.83 11.00
CA GLY A 67 1.52 -2.29 11.12
C GLY A 67 1.15 -2.98 9.81
N SER A 68 1.84 -4.08 9.48
CA SER A 68 1.56 -4.90 8.30
C SER A 68 0.14 -5.46 8.27
N GLU A 69 -0.40 -5.95 9.39
CA GLU A 69 -1.75 -6.52 9.44
C GLU A 69 -2.83 -5.45 9.20
N TYR A 70 -2.58 -4.23 9.69
CA TYR A 70 -3.47 -3.09 9.45
C TYR A 70 -3.50 -2.73 7.95
N VAL A 71 -2.32 -2.57 7.34
CA VAL A 71 -2.20 -2.22 5.92
C VAL A 71 -2.74 -3.35 5.04
N GLY A 72 -2.37 -4.58 5.34
CA GLY A 72 -2.80 -5.78 4.62
C GLY A 72 -4.32 -5.93 4.60
N ARG A 73 -4.98 -5.76 5.75
CA ARG A 73 -6.44 -5.74 5.84
C ARG A 73 -7.05 -4.67 4.93
N MET A 74 -6.51 -3.45 4.95
CA MET A 74 -7.02 -2.34 4.13
C MET A 74 -6.86 -2.59 2.63
N ILE A 75 -5.73 -3.18 2.23
CA ILE A 75 -5.48 -3.57 0.84
C ILE A 75 -6.46 -4.66 0.40
N ARG A 76 -6.66 -5.69 1.23
CA ARG A 76 -7.59 -6.79 0.91
C ARG A 76 -9.04 -6.35 0.87
N GLU A 77 -9.48 -5.54 1.83
CA GLU A 77 -10.82 -4.96 1.83
C GLU A 77 -11.07 -4.16 0.55
N ALA A 78 -10.12 -3.30 0.15
CA ALA A 78 -10.23 -2.56 -1.11
C ALA A 78 -10.19 -3.48 -2.36
N ALA A 79 -9.40 -4.55 -2.34
CA ALA A 79 -9.35 -5.53 -3.43
C ALA A 79 -10.65 -6.33 -3.58
N ASP A 80 -11.37 -6.56 -2.48
CA ASP A 80 -12.59 -7.37 -2.45
C ASP A 80 -13.89 -6.54 -2.57
N ASP A 81 -13.81 -5.22 -2.40
CA ASP A 81 -14.97 -4.32 -2.49
C ASP A 81 -15.43 -4.10 -3.95
N PRO A 82 -16.65 -4.50 -4.36
CA PRO A 82 -17.11 -4.34 -5.74
C PRO A 82 -17.29 -2.87 -6.20
N ILE A 83 -17.26 -1.89 -5.29
CA ILE A 83 -17.32 -0.46 -5.61
C ILE A 83 -15.93 0.09 -5.96
N VAL A 84 -14.86 -0.55 -5.50
CA VAL A 84 -13.49 -0.11 -5.77
C VAL A 84 -13.02 -0.69 -7.09
N ASP A 85 -12.56 0.16 -8.02
CA ASP A 85 -12.05 -0.25 -9.32
C ASP A 85 -10.52 -0.31 -9.36
N ALA A 86 -9.84 0.51 -8.56
CA ALA A 86 -8.38 0.47 -8.39
C ALA A 86 -7.94 0.99 -7.02
N ILE A 87 -6.71 0.62 -6.65
CA ILE A 87 -6.12 0.92 -5.34
C ILE A 87 -4.90 1.83 -5.53
N VAL A 88 -4.85 2.92 -4.77
CA VAL A 88 -3.66 3.76 -4.66
C VAL A 88 -3.06 3.58 -3.27
N ILE A 89 -1.79 3.15 -3.21
CA ILE A 89 -1.03 3.04 -1.98
C ILE A 89 -0.18 4.30 -1.83
N ARG A 90 -0.57 5.17 -0.89
CA ARG A 90 0.18 6.38 -0.55
C ARG A 90 1.25 6.04 0.48
N VAL A 91 2.52 6.08 0.08
CA VAL A 91 3.67 5.71 0.91
C VAL A 91 4.39 6.95 1.39
N ASN A 92 4.55 7.11 2.70
CA ASN A 92 5.45 8.09 3.31
C ASN A 92 6.17 7.44 4.49
N SER A 93 7.22 6.67 4.20
CA SER A 93 7.87 5.78 5.16
C SER A 93 9.38 5.66 4.94
N PRO A 94 10.19 5.69 6.01
CA PRO A 94 11.62 5.43 5.94
C PRO A 94 11.96 3.95 5.71
N GLY A 95 10.96 3.05 5.74
CA GLY A 95 11.16 1.61 5.74
C GLY A 95 10.74 1.00 7.08
N GLY A 96 11.42 -0.08 7.50
CA GLY A 96 11.03 -0.84 8.68
C GLY A 96 11.51 -2.29 8.62
N THR A 97 10.79 -3.18 9.27
CA THR A 97 11.19 -4.59 9.41
C THR A 97 10.96 -5.39 8.11
N PRO A 98 11.89 -6.30 7.71
CA PRO A 98 11.73 -7.10 6.50
C PRO A 98 10.47 -7.97 6.48
N ALA A 99 10.10 -8.57 7.61
CA ALA A 99 8.93 -9.45 7.71
C ALA A 99 7.63 -8.68 7.41
N ALA A 100 7.44 -7.51 8.03
CA ALA A 100 6.28 -6.67 7.78
C ALA A 100 6.19 -6.22 6.32
N ALA A 101 7.32 -5.89 5.70
CA ALA A 101 7.37 -5.53 4.28
C ALA A 101 6.93 -6.69 3.38
N GLN A 102 7.36 -7.91 3.69
CA GLN A 102 6.98 -9.12 2.95
C GLN A 102 5.49 -9.45 3.08
N GLU A 103 4.90 -9.27 4.26
CA GLU A 103 3.46 -9.43 4.48
C GLU A 103 2.66 -8.45 3.62
N ILE A 104 2.99 -7.16 3.67
CA ILE A 104 2.31 -6.13 2.86
C ILE A 104 2.50 -6.41 1.37
N ALA A 105 3.71 -6.77 0.94
CA ALA A 105 3.98 -7.12 -0.45
C ALA A 105 3.13 -8.30 -0.94
N ALA A 106 2.90 -9.31 -0.10
CA ALA A 106 2.01 -10.43 -0.42
C ALA A 106 0.55 -9.95 -0.60
N ASP A 107 0.08 -9.01 0.21
CA ASP A 107 -1.26 -8.42 0.09
C ASP A 107 -1.39 -7.55 -1.16
N ILE A 108 -0.33 -6.83 -1.56
CA ILE A 108 -0.28 -6.11 -2.83
C ILE A 108 -0.38 -7.08 -4.01
N ARG A 109 0.37 -8.19 -4.01
CA ARG A 109 0.23 -9.22 -5.06
C ARG A 109 -1.19 -9.77 -5.13
N TYR A 110 -1.81 -10.04 -3.98
CA TYR A 110 -3.19 -10.49 -3.93
C TYR A 110 -4.13 -9.47 -4.60
N ALA A 111 -3.98 -8.19 -4.26
CA ALA A 111 -4.81 -7.13 -4.82
C ALA A 111 -4.60 -6.95 -6.33
N ARG A 112 -3.35 -7.00 -6.82
CA ARG A 112 -3.01 -6.89 -8.25
C ARG A 112 -3.63 -7.96 -9.13
N ASN A 113 -3.84 -9.16 -8.58
CA ASN A 113 -4.55 -10.22 -9.29
C ASN A 113 -6.05 -9.93 -9.49
N LYS A 114 -6.58 -8.87 -8.86
CA LYS A 114 -7.99 -8.50 -8.93
C LYS A 114 -8.20 -7.13 -9.57
N LYS A 115 -7.36 -6.15 -9.20
CA LYS A 115 -7.52 -4.73 -9.55
C LYS A 115 -6.16 -4.07 -9.71
N PRO A 116 -6.04 -3.02 -10.53
CA PRO A 116 -4.82 -2.23 -10.61
C PRO A 116 -4.43 -1.65 -9.24
N VAL A 117 -3.15 -1.79 -8.91
CA VAL A 117 -2.55 -1.20 -7.71
C VAL A 117 -1.46 -0.23 -8.13
N VAL A 118 -1.60 1.04 -7.75
CA VAL A 118 -0.64 2.10 -8.05
C VAL A 118 -0.06 2.61 -6.74
N VAL A 119 1.23 2.93 -6.72
CA VAL A 119 1.88 3.58 -5.58
C VAL A 119 2.05 5.07 -5.86
N SER A 120 1.80 5.88 -4.84
CA SER A 120 2.19 7.29 -4.79
C SER A 120 3.17 7.50 -3.64
N MET A 121 4.41 7.83 -3.94
CA MET A 121 5.42 8.15 -2.93
C MET A 121 5.28 9.60 -2.46
N GLY A 122 5.41 9.80 -1.15
CA GLY A 122 5.43 11.10 -0.48
C GLY A 122 6.84 11.66 -0.39
N ASP A 123 7.17 12.23 0.76
CA ASP A 123 8.51 12.81 0.98
C ASP A 123 9.57 11.70 1.03
N ILE A 124 9.21 10.55 1.60
CA ILE A 124 10.11 9.40 1.75
C ILE A 124 9.43 8.07 1.45
N ALA A 125 10.10 7.20 0.72
CA ALA A 125 9.71 5.83 0.44
C ALA A 125 10.97 4.97 0.24
N THR A 126 11.71 4.75 1.32
CA THR A 126 13.04 4.09 1.30
C THR A 126 13.02 2.69 1.91
N SER A 127 14.06 1.90 1.62
CA SER A 127 14.28 0.58 2.24
C SER A 127 13.05 -0.33 2.10
N ALA A 128 12.54 -0.89 3.19
CA ALA A 128 11.34 -1.72 3.19
C ALA A 128 10.11 -1.06 2.56
N ALA A 129 9.99 0.27 2.58
CA ALA A 129 8.90 0.98 1.94
C ALA A 129 9.02 0.97 0.41
N TYR A 130 10.25 1.04 -0.11
CA TYR A 130 10.50 0.81 -1.53
C TYR A 130 10.21 -0.64 -1.90
N TYR A 131 10.63 -1.60 -1.06
CA TYR A 131 10.30 -3.02 -1.27
C TYR A 131 8.79 -3.25 -1.40
N VAL A 132 7.97 -2.65 -0.52
CA VAL A 132 6.51 -2.68 -0.64
C VAL A 132 6.03 -2.03 -1.94
N SER A 133 6.61 -0.87 -2.29
CA SER A 133 6.23 -0.12 -3.49
C SER A 133 6.52 -0.86 -4.79
N ALA A 134 7.62 -1.62 -4.84
CA ALA A 134 8.09 -2.33 -6.01
C ALA A 134 7.07 -3.32 -6.56
N TYR A 135 6.14 -3.78 -5.73
CA TYR A 135 5.15 -4.78 -6.07
C TYR A 135 3.91 -4.21 -6.75
N ALA A 136 3.77 -2.87 -6.86
CA ALA A 136 2.65 -2.22 -7.54
C ALA A 136 2.78 -2.29 -9.07
N ASP A 137 1.66 -2.11 -9.78
CA ASP A 137 1.66 -2.04 -11.25
C ASP A 137 2.37 -0.80 -11.76
N ARG A 138 2.21 0.33 -11.08
CA ARG A 138 2.89 1.60 -11.38
C ARG A 138 3.27 2.35 -10.11
N ILE A 139 4.38 3.06 -10.15
CA ILE A 139 4.95 3.83 -9.04
C ILE A 139 5.15 5.28 -9.48
N TYR A 140 4.53 6.19 -8.73
CA TYR A 140 4.66 7.63 -8.88
C TYR A 140 5.52 8.20 -7.76
N ALA A 141 6.44 9.11 -8.10
CA ALA A 141 7.23 9.85 -7.11
C ALA A 141 7.38 11.32 -7.50
N ASN A 142 7.50 12.20 -6.52
CA ASN A 142 7.87 13.60 -6.78
C ASN A 142 9.36 13.65 -7.19
N PRO A 143 9.83 14.65 -7.97
CA PRO A 143 11.26 14.83 -8.25
C PRO A 143 12.16 14.73 -7.02
N ASP A 144 11.70 15.29 -5.89
CA ASP A 144 12.44 15.37 -4.64
C ASP A 144 12.07 14.30 -3.61
N THR A 145 11.19 13.33 -3.96
CA THR A 145 10.94 12.16 -3.09
C THR A 145 12.27 11.44 -2.82
N LEU A 146 12.56 11.20 -1.53
CA LEU A 146 13.66 10.33 -1.12
C LEU A 146 13.22 8.87 -1.22
N THR A 147 13.88 8.10 -2.08
CA THR A 147 13.60 6.68 -2.28
C THR A 147 14.90 5.90 -2.44
N GLY A 148 14.84 4.65 -2.92
CA GLY A 148 15.98 3.75 -2.86
C GLY A 148 16.24 3.36 -1.40
N GLY A 149 17.48 3.48 -0.93
CA GLY A 149 17.84 3.01 0.42
C GLY A 149 17.68 1.50 0.56
N ILE A 150 17.82 0.78 -0.55
CA ILE A 150 17.45 -0.63 -0.69
C ILE A 150 18.58 -1.47 -0.08
N GLY A 151 18.44 -1.75 1.21
CA GLY A 151 19.42 -2.51 1.96
C GLY A 151 18.88 -2.92 3.32
N THR A 152 19.61 -3.83 3.96
CA THR A 152 19.32 -4.27 5.33
C THR A 152 20.50 -4.00 6.25
N SER A 153 20.21 -3.57 7.46
CA SER A 153 21.22 -3.37 8.50
C SER A 153 20.74 -3.97 9.81
N TRP A 154 21.70 -4.35 10.66
CA TRP A 154 21.43 -4.76 12.04
C TRP A 154 22.47 -4.14 12.94
N SER A 155 22.03 -3.20 13.78
CA SER A 155 22.90 -2.45 14.67
C SER A 155 22.86 -3.03 16.07
N PHE A 156 24.02 -3.09 16.71
CA PHE A 156 24.20 -3.41 18.12
C PHE A 156 24.90 -2.24 18.80
N LEU A 157 24.45 -1.87 19.99
CA LEU A 157 25.10 -0.87 20.83
C LEU A 157 26.16 -1.58 21.69
N ASP A 158 27.31 -0.95 21.92
CA ASP A 158 28.32 -1.39 22.88
C ASP A 158 28.71 -0.20 23.76
N ILE A 159 28.35 -0.28 25.04
CA ILE A 159 28.70 0.69 26.09
C ILE A 159 29.67 0.10 27.11
N SER A 160 30.30 -1.05 26.83
CA SER A 160 31.21 -1.73 27.77
C SER A 160 32.34 -0.83 28.26
N GLY A 161 32.94 -0.01 27.38
CA GLY A 161 33.97 0.96 27.78
C GLY A 161 33.46 2.04 28.74
N TRP A 162 32.20 2.47 28.61
CA TRP A 162 31.60 3.43 29.55
C TRP A 162 31.29 2.77 30.90
N LEU A 163 30.83 1.52 30.90
CA LEU A 163 30.58 0.75 32.13
C LEU A 163 31.89 0.52 32.91
N GLU A 164 32.98 0.21 32.21
CA GLU A 164 34.31 0.08 32.80
C GLU A 164 34.76 1.40 33.46
N GLU A 165 34.60 2.54 32.78
CA GLU A 165 34.90 3.87 33.34
C GLU A 165 34.10 4.17 34.62
N LYS A 166 32.86 3.65 34.71
CA LYS A 166 31.99 3.81 35.89
C LYS A 166 32.16 2.73 36.95
N ASN A 167 33.09 1.80 36.78
CA ASN A 167 33.27 0.63 37.65
C ASN A 167 32.00 -0.21 37.81
N ILE A 168 31.17 -0.29 36.75
CA ILE A 168 29.97 -1.11 36.72
C ILE A 168 30.32 -2.43 36.04
N SER A 169 30.11 -3.55 36.74
CA SER A 169 30.32 -4.90 36.20
C SER A 169 28.99 -5.60 35.95
N VAL A 170 28.83 -6.16 34.76
CA VAL A 170 27.68 -6.99 34.40
C VAL A 170 28.14 -8.45 34.29
N VAL A 171 27.54 -9.34 35.07
CA VAL A 171 27.83 -10.78 35.05
C VAL A 171 26.63 -11.53 34.49
N VAL A 172 26.82 -12.27 33.40
CA VAL A 172 25.76 -13.00 32.70
C VAL A 172 25.97 -14.50 32.80
N PHE A 173 24.97 -15.20 33.35
CA PHE A 173 24.87 -16.66 33.29
C PHE A 173 23.93 -17.03 32.13
N LYS A 174 24.42 -17.82 31.18
CA LYS A 174 23.69 -18.13 29.94
C LYS A 174 23.73 -19.62 29.61
N SER A 175 22.61 -20.11 29.07
CA SER A 175 22.44 -21.52 28.67
C SER A 175 23.18 -21.89 27.38
N GLY A 176 23.62 -20.92 26.59
CA GLY A 176 24.36 -21.13 25.35
C GLY A 176 25.24 -19.94 25.01
N ARG A 177 26.35 -20.18 24.30
CA ARG A 177 27.40 -19.18 24.05
C ARG A 177 26.89 -17.91 23.37
N MET A 178 25.93 -18.04 22.44
CA MET A 178 25.38 -16.95 21.62
C MET A 178 24.13 -16.28 22.24
N LYS A 179 23.65 -16.71 23.42
CA LYS A 179 22.33 -16.29 23.94
C LYS A 179 22.26 -14.80 24.29
N ASP A 180 23.40 -14.19 24.57
CA ASP A 180 23.59 -12.77 24.88
C ASP A 180 24.28 -12.03 23.71
N MET A 181 24.24 -12.57 22.49
CA MET A 181 24.69 -11.86 21.30
C MET A 181 23.92 -10.55 21.17
N GLY A 182 24.66 -9.45 20.93
CA GLY A 182 24.07 -8.11 20.89
C GLY A 182 23.88 -7.48 22.27
N SER A 183 24.43 -8.08 23.32
CA SER A 183 24.61 -7.45 24.62
C SER A 183 25.28 -6.08 24.47
N ASP A 184 24.78 -5.11 25.22
CA ASP A 184 25.31 -3.75 25.27
C ASP A 184 26.52 -3.57 26.21
N HIS A 185 26.84 -4.57 27.01
CA HIS A 185 27.87 -4.50 28.05
C HIS A 185 29.13 -5.31 27.73
N ARG A 186 29.26 -5.82 26.50
CA ARG A 186 30.51 -6.39 25.97
C ARG A 186 30.56 -6.25 24.45
N PRO A 187 31.75 -6.24 23.84
CA PRO A 187 31.85 -6.28 22.39
C PRO A 187 31.34 -7.60 21.81
N LEU A 188 30.90 -7.54 20.55
CA LEU A 188 30.62 -8.73 19.75
C LEU A 188 31.91 -9.52 19.51
N THR A 189 31.83 -10.83 19.77
CA THR A 189 32.87 -11.79 19.41
C THR A 189 32.98 -11.95 17.88
N PRO A 190 34.11 -12.45 17.35
CA PRO A 190 34.25 -12.70 15.91
C PRO A 190 33.14 -13.57 15.32
N GLU A 191 32.72 -14.61 16.04
CA GLU A 191 31.65 -15.51 15.61
C GLU A 191 30.27 -14.83 15.59
N GLU A 192 30.00 -13.96 16.56
CA GLU A 192 28.77 -13.16 16.56
C GLU A 192 28.73 -12.16 15.42
N ARG A 193 29.88 -11.58 15.05
CA ARG A 193 29.99 -10.68 13.89
C ARG A 193 29.72 -11.42 12.59
N GLU A 194 30.30 -12.61 12.42
CA GLU A 194 30.07 -13.45 11.24
C GLU A 194 28.60 -13.87 11.14
N TYR A 195 28.01 -14.33 12.25
CA TYR A 195 26.60 -14.70 12.29
C TYR A 195 25.67 -13.51 11.97
N ALA A 196 25.91 -12.35 12.58
CA ALA A 196 25.14 -11.14 12.29
C ALA A 196 25.24 -10.73 10.82
N GLN A 197 26.45 -10.77 10.24
CA GLN A 197 26.66 -10.46 8.83
C GLN A 197 25.95 -11.46 7.91
N MET A 198 25.97 -12.75 8.24
CA MET A 198 25.23 -13.78 7.50
C MET A 198 23.73 -13.48 7.50
N VAL A 199 23.15 -13.13 8.66
CA VAL A 199 21.71 -12.79 8.77
C VAL A 199 21.37 -11.56 7.92
N VAL A 200 22.21 -10.51 7.98
CA VAL A 200 22.05 -9.31 7.15
C VAL A 200 22.12 -9.66 5.66
N ASN A 201 23.13 -10.42 5.23
CA ASN A 201 23.29 -10.80 3.82
C ASN A 201 22.09 -11.59 3.28
N GLN A 202 21.61 -12.59 4.04
CA GLN A 202 20.44 -13.38 3.66
C GLN A 202 19.15 -12.55 3.59
N SER A 203 19.00 -11.58 4.50
CA SER A 203 17.85 -10.66 4.46
C SER A 203 17.92 -9.76 3.23
N ASN A 204 19.10 -9.20 2.95
CA ASN A 204 19.35 -8.33 1.80
C ASN A 204 19.12 -9.06 0.47
N GLU A 205 19.63 -10.29 0.34
CA GLU A 205 19.48 -11.09 -0.88
C GLU A 205 18.00 -11.33 -1.22
N ARG A 206 17.17 -11.68 -0.23
CA ARG A 206 15.72 -11.84 -0.43
C ARG A 206 15.06 -10.54 -0.87
N LEU A 207 15.46 -9.42 -0.27
CA LEU A 207 14.93 -8.09 -0.58
C LEU A 207 15.27 -7.68 -2.02
N LEU A 208 16.54 -7.80 -2.42
CA LEU A 208 17.02 -7.50 -3.77
C LEU A 208 16.36 -8.40 -4.81
N THR A 209 16.32 -9.70 -4.56
CA THR A 209 15.69 -10.67 -5.47
C THR A 209 14.23 -10.34 -5.73
N GLY A 210 13.48 -9.97 -4.68
CA GLY A 210 12.08 -9.58 -4.81
C GLY A 210 11.88 -8.33 -5.67
N ILE A 211 12.71 -7.30 -5.48
CA ILE A 211 12.63 -6.05 -6.25
C ILE A 211 13.02 -6.29 -7.71
N ILE A 212 14.12 -6.99 -7.96
CA ILE A 212 14.59 -7.28 -9.32
C ILE A 212 13.52 -8.05 -10.09
N ALA A 213 12.83 -9.00 -9.45
CA ALA A 213 11.75 -9.76 -10.07
C ALA A 213 10.54 -8.90 -10.47
N GLU A 214 10.19 -7.88 -9.69
CA GLU A 214 9.04 -7.01 -9.99
C GLU A 214 9.39 -5.84 -10.94
N ARG A 215 10.64 -5.34 -10.89
CA ARG A 215 11.03 -4.09 -11.55
C ARG A 215 11.95 -4.26 -12.76
N GLY A 216 12.61 -5.41 -12.92
CA GLY A 216 13.51 -5.67 -14.04
C GLY A 216 14.76 -4.80 -14.07
N ILE A 217 15.18 -4.28 -12.91
CA ILE A 217 16.36 -3.42 -12.74
C ILE A 217 17.64 -4.24 -12.55
N ASN A 218 18.81 -3.64 -12.79
CA ASN A 218 20.08 -4.30 -12.49
C ASN A 218 20.41 -4.17 -11.00
N GLN A 219 20.94 -5.25 -10.42
CA GLN A 219 21.37 -5.25 -9.02
C GLN A 219 22.41 -4.17 -8.73
N SER A 220 23.35 -3.92 -9.64
CA SER A 220 24.42 -2.92 -9.51
C SER A 220 23.90 -1.49 -9.32
N ASP A 221 22.66 -1.21 -9.74
CA ASP A 221 22.09 0.13 -9.64
C ASP A 221 21.65 0.46 -8.20
N ILE A 222 21.46 -0.57 -7.37
CA ILE A 222 20.87 -0.47 -6.03
C ILE A 222 21.69 -1.16 -4.92
N GLU A 223 22.74 -1.92 -5.26
CA GLU A 223 23.48 -2.75 -4.30
C GLU A 223 24.22 -1.98 -3.21
N ASP A 224 24.53 -0.70 -3.45
CA ASP A 224 25.18 0.17 -2.45
C ASP A 224 24.19 0.76 -1.42
N ALA A 225 22.91 0.43 -1.54
CA ALA A 225 21.84 0.81 -0.63
C ALA A 225 21.71 2.31 -0.37
N ARG A 226 22.18 3.17 -1.28
CA ARG A 226 22.08 4.63 -1.11
C ARG A 226 20.64 5.12 -1.29
N VAL A 227 20.30 6.20 -0.57
CA VAL A 227 19.08 6.96 -0.84
C VAL A 227 19.29 7.83 -2.08
N ILE A 228 18.28 7.89 -2.94
CA ILE A 228 18.28 8.68 -4.17
C ILE A 228 17.00 9.52 -4.26
N ARG A 229 17.02 10.52 -5.15
CA ARG A 229 15.84 11.35 -5.44
C ARG A 229 14.93 10.69 -6.47
N GLY A 230 13.65 11.07 -6.50
CA GLY A 230 12.65 10.54 -7.44
C GLY A 230 13.06 10.69 -8.91
N GLU A 231 13.69 11.81 -9.29
CA GLU A 231 14.22 11.97 -10.66
C GLU A 231 15.26 10.88 -11.02
N GLN A 232 16.18 10.59 -10.10
CA GLN A 232 17.19 9.56 -10.31
C GLN A 232 16.55 8.16 -10.29
N ALA A 233 15.56 7.95 -9.43
CA ALA A 233 14.81 6.71 -9.39
C ALA A 233 14.09 6.44 -10.72
N LEU A 234 13.57 7.47 -11.38
CA LEU A 234 12.95 7.32 -12.72
C LEU A 234 13.98 6.88 -13.74
N LEU A 235 15.17 7.51 -13.76
CA LEU A 235 16.26 7.16 -14.68
C LEU A 235 16.75 5.72 -14.50
N LEU A 236 16.71 5.19 -13.27
CA LEU A 236 17.09 3.82 -12.93
C LEU A 236 15.95 2.80 -13.09
N GLY A 237 14.74 3.22 -13.49
CA GLY A 237 13.57 2.35 -13.61
C GLY A 237 12.94 1.93 -12.26
N LEU A 238 13.38 2.56 -11.16
CA LEU A 238 12.87 2.30 -9.82
C LEU A 238 11.46 2.87 -9.61
N VAL A 239 11.12 3.95 -10.32
CA VAL A 239 9.76 4.50 -10.39
C VAL A 239 9.35 4.64 -11.86
N ASP A 240 8.05 4.66 -12.12
CA ASP A 240 7.50 4.66 -13.48
C ASP A 240 7.22 6.07 -13.99
N GLU A 241 6.75 6.96 -13.12
CA GLU A 241 6.37 8.32 -13.48
C GLU A 241 6.71 9.32 -12.36
N ILE A 242 7.06 10.53 -12.79
CA ILE A 242 7.14 11.67 -11.88
C ILE A 242 5.74 12.25 -11.70
N GLY A 243 5.33 12.43 -10.44
CA GLY A 243 4.01 12.97 -10.11
C GLY A 243 3.72 12.98 -8.61
N ASN A 244 2.50 13.38 -8.28
CA ASN A 244 1.99 13.42 -6.91
C ASN A 244 0.80 12.44 -6.74
N LEU A 245 0.08 12.57 -5.62
CA LEU A 245 -1.08 11.71 -5.32
C LEU A 245 -2.19 11.82 -6.37
N ASN A 246 -2.47 13.02 -6.89
CA ASN A 246 -3.51 13.22 -7.90
C ASN A 246 -3.13 12.55 -9.22
N ASP A 247 -1.85 12.59 -9.59
CA ASP A 247 -1.34 11.91 -10.79
C ASP A 247 -1.44 10.40 -10.66
N ALA A 248 -1.13 9.86 -9.47
CA ALA A 248 -1.29 8.44 -9.17
C ALA A 248 -2.76 7.99 -9.19
N ILE A 249 -3.68 8.81 -8.65
CA ILE A 249 -5.13 8.55 -8.72
C ILE A 249 -5.61 8.58 -10.18
N ALA A 250 -5.15 9.54 -10.98
CA ALA A 250 -5.46 9.61 -12.41
C ALA A 250 -4.88 8.40 -13.16
N GLY A 251 -3.66 7.96 -12.81
CA GLY A 251 -3.03 6.75 -13.34
C GLY A 251 -3.81 5.49 -13.01
N ALA A 252 -4.26 5.35 -11.75
CA ALA A 252 -5.09 4.24 -11.30
C ALA A 252 -6.42 4.18 -12.07
N ARG A 253 -7.09 5.32 -12.27
CA ARG A 253 -8.31 5.40 -13.11
C ARG A 253 -8.07 4.91 -14.53
N ARG A 254 -6.98 5.35 -15.17
CA ARG A 254 -6.63 4.90 -16.53
C ARG A 254 -6.39 3.40 -16.62
N LEU A 255 -5.83 2.78 -15.59
CA LEU A 255 -5.59 1.34 -15.55
C LEU A 255 -6.88 0.53 -15.29
N ALA A 256 -7.85 1.12 -14.59
CA ALA A 256 -9.12 0.46 -14.28
C ALA A 256 -10.08 0.38 -15.48
N GLY A 257 -9.96 1.31 -16.43
CA GLY A 257 -10.80 1.38 -17.64
C GLY A 257 -11.91 2.40 -17.53
#